data_AF-A0A1Y1MG15-F1
#
_entry.id   AF-A0A1Y1MG15-F1
#
_cell.length_a   1.000
_cell.length_b   1.000
_cell.length_c   1.000
_cell.angle_alpha   90.00
_cell.angle_beta   90.00
_cell.angle_gamma   90.00
#
_symmetry.space_group_name_H-M   'P 1'
#
loop_
_entity.id
_entity.type
_entity.pdbx_description
1 polymer ?
#
loop_
_entity_poly.entity_id
_entity_poly.type
_entity_poly.pdbx_seq_one_letter_code
_entity_poly.pdbx_strand_id
1 'polypeptide(L)'
;MEGTELALLDHVTVEFGKLCIDIHHAMYEVVFAPISVHLQVLQLPKTWSHIQESFSGNLDLPDYSFSPQEYITQIGQYLMTLPQHLEPFLFRENPALSCALRAADEEYNNADSVEGALADVLLSIIAKGLCQAYCDQILSICELNNIASRQLAHDIGYLANVLEDLGLHLSDTLKQLITLLKLPADQYQTQSSGYSARYVAAIRQIRNITSIDKHAKGHT
;
A
#
# COMPACT_ATOMS: atom_id res chain seq x y z
N MET A 1 -28.37 40.07 -20.17
CA MET A 1 -27.52 40.44 -19.03
C MET A 1 -27.44 39.29 -18.04
N GLU A 2 -28.56 38.71 -17.60
CA GLU A 2 -28.61 37.47 -16.79
C GLU A 2 -27.80 36.29 -17.37
N GLY A 3 -27.86 36.03 -18.68
CA GLY A 3 -27.15 34.91 -19.30
C GLY A 3 -25.61 35.01 -19.27
N THR A 4 -25.06 36.22 -19.12
CA THR A 4 -23.60 36.43 -19.01
C THR A 4 -23.12 36.30 -17.56
N GLU A 5 -23.98 36.67 -16.61
CA GLU A 5 -23.72 36.57 -15.18
C GLU A 5 -23.72 35.11 -14.70
N LEU A 6 -24.66 34.28 -15.19
CA LEU A 6 -24.62 32.83 -14.98
C LEU A 6 -23.35 32.20 -15.54
N ALA A 7 -22.96 32.55 -16.77
CA ALA A 7 -21.75 31.99 -17.40
C ALA A 7 -20.45 32.35 -16.65
N LEU A 8 -20.38 33.54 -16.04
CA LEU A 8 -19.26 33.95 -15.20
C LEU A 8 -19.23 33.18 -13.87
N LEU A 9 -20.39 33.01 -13.22
CA LEU A 9 -20.49 32.25 -11.98
C LEU A 9 -20.12 30.77 -12.19
N ASP A 10 -20.58 30.17 -13.28
CA ASP A 10 -20.24 28.81 -13.68
C ASP A 10 -18.74 28.67 -13.90
N HIS A 11 -18.13 29.61 -14.62
CA HIS A 11 -16.69 29.63 -14.86
C HIS A 11 -15.89 29.72 -13.55
N VAL A 12 -16.24 30.65 -12.66
CA VAL A 12 -15.58 30.81 -11.36
C VAL A 12 -15.73 29.55 -10.51
N THR A 13 -16.90 28.92 -10.51
CA THR A 13 -17.15 27.68 -9.75
C THR A 13 -16.29 26.53 -10.26
N VAL A 14 -16.13 26.39 -11.59
CA VAL A 14 -15.26 25.39 -12.20
C VAL A 14 -13.80 25.62 -11.84
N GLU A 15 -13.31 26.86 -11.93
CA GLU A 15 -11.91 27.18 -11.60
C GLU A 15 -11.64 26.99 -10.09
N PHE A 16 -12.60 27.32 -9.22
CA PHE A 16 -12.48 27.07 -7.80
C PHE A 16 -12.45 25.57 -7.48
N GLY A 17 -13.27 24.76 -8.17
CA GLY A 17 -13.24 23.30 -8.05
C GLY A 17 -11.87 22.71 -8.42
N LYS A 18 -11.26 23.19 -9.52
CA LYS A 18 -9.90 22.79 -9.91
C LYS A 18 -8.88 23.15 -8.84
N LEU A 19 -8.97 24.36 -8.28
CA LEU A 19 -8.08 24.78 -7.20
C LEU A 19 -8.23 23.88 -5.96
N CYS A 20 -9.45 23.47 -5.60
CA CYS A 20 -9.68 22.51 -4.52
C CYS A 20 -9.00 21.16 -4.80
N ILE A 21 -9.10 20.65 -6.03
CA ILE A 21 -8.42 19.41 -6.46
C ILE A 21 -6.89 19.57 -6.35
N ASP A 22 -6.32 20.66 -6.86
CA ASP A 22 -4.87 20.89 -6.83
C ASP A 22 -4.33 21.01 -5.40
N ILE A 23 -5.05 21.72 -4.53
CA ILE A 23 -4.67 21.85 -3.11
C ILE A 23 -4.79 20.50 -2.39
N HIS A 24 -5.85 19.75 -2.65
CA HIS A 24 -6.03 18.42 -2.06
C HIS A 24 -4.91 17.46 -2.51
N HIS A 25 -4.57 17.47 -3.80
CA HIS A 25 -3.45 16.67 -4.33
C HIS A 25 -2.13 17.05 -3.68
N ALA A 26 -1.82 18.35 -3.55
CA ALA A 26 -0.61 18.79 -2.86
C ALA A 26 -0.59 18.36 -1.39
N MET A 27 -1.74 18.43 -0.70
CA MET A 27 -1.88 17.93 0.66
C MET A 27 -1.63 16.42 0.75
N TYR A 28 -2.22 15.65 -0.17
CA TYR A 28 -1.96 14.22 -0.31
C TYR A 28 -0.47 13.94 -0.50
N GLU A 29 0.20 14.62 -1.45
CA GLU A 29 1.64 14.42 -1.72
C GLU A 29 2.49 14.71 -0.48
N VAL A 30 2.20 15.77 0.26
CA VAL A 30 2.92 16.13 1.49
C VAL A 30 2.74 15.06 2.57
N VAL A 31 1.52 14.57 2.79
CA VAL A 31 1.23 13.51 3.76
C VAL A 31 1.82 12.17 3.30
N PHE A 32 1.86 11.92 2.00
CA PHE A 32 2.33 10.65 1.43
C PHE A 32 3.86 10.59 1.24
N ALA A 33 4.55 11.73 1.26
CA ALA A 33 6.00 11.80 1.04
C ALA A 33 6.83 10.94 2.01
N PRO A 34 6.59 10.97 3.35
CA PRO A 34 7.33 10.11 4.29
C PRO A 34 7.16 8.62 3.98
N ILE A 35 5.94 8.20 3.64
CA ILE A 35 5.62 6.82 3.26
C ILE A 35 6.41 6.41 2.02
N SER A 36 6.44 7.27 1.01
CA SER A 36 7.15 7.03 -0.24
C SER A 36 8.66 6.85 -0.02
N VAL A 37 9.27 7.69 0.83
CA VAL A 37 10.70 7.61 1.16
C VAL A 37 11.03 6.27 1.82
N HIS A 38 10.21 5.79 2.75
CA HIS A 38 10.45 4.50 3.40
C HIS A 38 10.28 3.32 2.44
N LEU A 39 9.29 3.36 1.54
CA LEU A 39 9.07 2.28 0.56
C LEU A 39 10.17 2.15 -0.49
N GLN A 40 10.92 3.22 -0.79
CA GLN A 40 12.03 3.18 -1.76
C GLN A 40 13.13 2.18 -1.36
N VAL A 41 13.24 1.83 -0.08
CA VAL A 41 14.21 0.85 0.42
C VAL A 41 14.01 -0.53 -0.23
N LEU A 42 12.79 -0.87 -0.65
CA LEU A 42 12.47 -2.15 -1.31
C LEU A 42 13.24 -2.34 -2.64
N GLN A 43 13.62 -1.24 -3.31
CA GLN A 43 14.37 -1.26 -4.58
C GLN A 43 15.88 -1.42 -4.39
N LEU A 44 16.38 -1.27 -3.16
CA LEU A 44 17.82 -1.35 -2.90
C LEU A 44 18.22 -2.83 -2.84
N PRO A 45 19.17 -3.30 -3.68
CA PRO A 45 19.58 -4.71 -3.68
C PRO A 45 20.06 -5.20 -2.31
N LYS A 46 20.62 -4.29 -1.50
CA LYS A 46 21.16 -4.59 -0.17
C LYS A 46 20.09 -4.93 0.87
N THR A 47 18.86 -4.44 0.68
CA THR A 47 17.74 -4.67 1.61
C THR A 47 17.48 -6.15 1.80
N TRP A 48 17.54 -6.93 0.71
CA TRP A 48 17.23 -8.35 0.72
C TRP A 48 18.46 -9.24 0.94
N SER A 49 19.67 -8.75 0.61
CA SER A 49 20.90 -9.53 0.77
C SER A 49 21.30 -9.73 2.24
N HIS A 50 21.14 -8.71 3.10
CA HIS A 50 21.51 -8.79 4.52
C HIS A 50 20.65 -9.76 5.34
N ILE A 51 19.42 -10.01 4.90
CA ILE A 51 18.54 -11.02 5.50
C ILE A 51 19.21 -12.40 5.41
N GLN A 52 19.87 -12.70 4.30
CA GLN A 52 20.56 -13.97 4.12
C GLN A 52 21.72 -14.18 5.09
N GLU A 53 22.51 -13.14 5.35
CA GLU A 53 23.66 -13.20 6.28
C GLU A 53 23.19 -13.46 7.72
N SER A 54 22.09 -12.81 8.09
CA SER A 54 21.47 -12.93 9.42
C SER A 54 20.88 -14.32 9.67
N PHE A 55 20.44 -15.02 8.62
CA PHE A 55 19.83 -16.35 8.69
C PHE A 55 20.71 -17.43 8.05
N SER A 56 22.00 -17.41 8.36
CA SER A 56 23.02 -18.38 7.94
C SER A 56 22.63 -19.83 8.30
N GLY A 57 21.89 -20.49 7.43
CA GLY A 57 21.47 -21.89 7.56
C GLY A 57 20.18 -22.14 6.79
N ASN A 58 20.12 -23.25 6.05
CA ASN A 58 18.96 -23.68 5.25
C ASN A 58 17.80 -24.16 6.15
N LEU A 59 17.43 -23.36 7.16
CA LEU A 59 16.36 -23.67 8.08
C LEU A 59 15.06 -23.09 7.55
N ASP A 60 14.09 -23.98 7.44
CA ASP A 60 12.68 -23.67 7.36
C ASP A 60 12.28 -23.00 8.69
N LEU A 61 12.63 -21.72 8.84
CA LEU A 61 12.39 -20.96 10.05
C LEU A 61 10.89 -20.79 10.23
N PRO A 62 10.33 -20.87 11.43
CA PRO A 62 8.91 -20.60 11.63
C PRO A 62 8.59 -19.11 11.45
N ASP A 63 7.35 -18.78 11.09
CA ASP A 63 6.89 -17.39 10.81
C ASP A 63 7.11 -16.42 12.00
N TYR A 64 7.18 -16.92 13.24
CA TYR A 64 7.43 -16.12 14.44
C TYR A 64 8.90 -15.71 14.62
N SER A 65 9.81 -16.21 13.79
CA SER A 65 11.22 -15.81 13.82
C SER A 65 11.49 -14.48 13.13
N PHE A 66 10.52 -13.95 12.37
CA PHE A 66 10.63 -12.66 11.71
C PHE A 66 10.15 -11.54 12.64
N SER A 67 10.84 -10.41 12.57
CA SER A 67 10.39 -9.13 13.13
C SER A 67 10.17 -8.16 11.98
N PRO A 68 9.20 -7.25 12.06
CA PRO A 68 8.97 -6.28 11.00
C PRO A 68 10.22 -5.40 10.82
N GLN A 69 10.61 -5.19 9.57
CA GLN A 69 11.78 -4.38 9.23
C GLN A 69 11.59 -2.89 9.55
N GLU A 70 12.69 -2.15 9.66
CA GLU A 70 12.66 -0.73 10.04
C GLU A 70 11.76 0.10 9.10
N TYR A 71 11.85 -0.06 7.79
CA TYR A 71 11.05 0.73 6.85
C TYR A 71 9.54 0.61 7.10
N ILE A 72 9.04 -0.60 7.42
CA ILE A 72 7.61 -0.82 7.60
C ILE A 72 7.15 -0.40 9.00
N THR A 73 8.01 -0.56 10.01
CA THR A 73 7.71 -0.04 11.36
C THR A 73 7.68 1.48 11.40
N GLN A 74 8.56 2.16 10.64
CA GLN A 74 8.52 3.62 10.49
C GLN A 74 7.25 4.09 9.79
N ILE A 75 6.83 3.42 8.71
CA ILE A 75 5.54 3.69 8.06
C ILE A 75 4.40 3.49 9.06
N GLY A 76 4.40 2.38 9.81
CA GLY A 76 3.35 2.08 10.77
C GLY A 76 3.25 3.14 11.88
N GLN A 77 4.39 3.53 12.46
CA GLN A 77 4.46 4.59 13.47
C GLN A 77 3.95 5.92 12.91
N TYR A 78 4.37 6.29 11.70
CA TYR A 78 3.89 7.51 11.04
C TYR A 78 2.36 7.50 10.89
N LEU A 79 1.78 6.42 10.36
CA LEU A 79 0.33 6.28 10.21
C LEU A 79 -0.40 6.41 11.55
N MET A 80 0.13 5.82 12.63
CA MET A 80 -0.47 5.92 13.98
C MET A 80 -0.46 7.34 14.54
N THR A 81 0.48 8.19 14.11
CA THR A 81 0.54 9.61 14.52
C THR A 81 -0.31 10.53 13.64
N LEU A 82 -0.60 10.11 12.40
CA LEU A 82 -1.27 10.95 11.42
C LEU A 82 -2.65 11.47 11.88
N PRO A 83 -3.53 10.69 12.54
CA PRO A 83 -4.79 11.20 13.08
C PRO A 83 -4.62 12.42 13.98
N GLN A 84 -3.60 12.42 14.85
CA GLN A 84 -3.32 13.52 15.78
C GLN A 84 -2.88 14.80 15.04
N HIS A 85 -2.19 14.64 13.90
CA HIS A 85 -1.81 15.76 13.05
C HIS A 85 -3.00 16.34 12.26
N LEU A 86 -4.01 15.52 11.98
CA LEU A 86 -5.22 15.91 11.25
C LEU A 86 -6.28 16.54 12.17
N GLU A 87 -6.29 16.16 13.45
CA GLU A 87 -7.26 16.63 14.46
C GLU A 87 -7.48 18.15 14.46
N PRO A 88 -6.44 19.02 14.45
CA PRO A 88 -6.62 20.47 14.51
C PRO A 88 -7.39 21.05 13.31
N PHE A 89 -7.44 20.34 12.18
CA PHE A 89 -7.99 20.82 10.92
C PHE A 89 -9.29 20.13 10.53
N LEU A 90 -9.40 18.82 10.75
CA LEU A 90 -10.49 17.98 10.23
C LEU A 90 -11.54 17.60 11.27
N PHE A 91 -11.30 17.85 12.55
CA PHE A 91 -12.28 17.58 13.62
C PHE A 91 -13.11 18.83 13.95
N ARG A 92 -12.57 20.03 13.64
CA ARG A 92 -13.33 21.28 13.79
C ARG A 92 -14.34 21.42 12.66
N GLU A 93 -15.58 21.77 13.02
CA GLU A 93 -16.60 22.12 12.03
C GLU A 93 -16.13 23.30 11.16
N ASN A 94 -15.88 23.01 9.88
CA ASN A 94 -15.54 24.02 8.89
C ASN A 94 -16.29 23.71 7.59
N PRO A 95 -17.42 24.39 7.33
CA PRO A 95 -18.26 24.09 6.16
C PRO A 95 -17.54 24.40 4.84
N ALA A 96 -16.67 25.41 4.81
CA ALA A 96 -15.89 25.74 3.62
C ALA A 96 -14.87 24.65 3.29
N LEU A 97 -14.16 24.14 4.30
CA LEU A 97 -13.22 23.03 4.13
C LEU A 97 -13.95 21.75 3.72
N SER A 98 -15.07 21.44 4.37
CA SER A 98 -15.89 20.28 4.03
C SER A 98 -16.41 20.35 2.58
N CYS A 99 -16.83 21.54 2.13
CA CYS A 99 -17.19 21.78 0.73
C CYS A 99 -15.99 21.58 -0.21
N ALA A 100 -14.83 22.16 0.11
CA ALA A 100 -13.63 22.04 -0.69
C ALA A 100 -13.15 20.58 -0.83
N LEU A 101 -13.17 19.80 0.25
CA LEU A 101 -12.81 18.38 0.22
C LEU A 101 -13.77 17.56 -0.64
N ARG A 102 -15.09 17.78 -0.52
CA ARG A 102 -16.10 17.11 -1.37
C ARG A 102 -16.03 17.51 -2.84
N ALA A 103 -15.59 18.73 -3.13
CA ALA A 103 -15.33 19.18 -4.50
C ALA A 103 -14.04 18.56 -5.07
N ALA A 104 -13.08 18.21 -4.20
CA ALA A 104 -11.80 17.64 -4.60
C ALA A 104 -11.86 16.12 -4.83
N ASP A 105 -12.57 15.38 -3.97
CA ASP A 105 -12.67 13.92 -4.05
C ASP A 105 -14.08 13.45 -3.62
N GLU A 106 -14.68 12.58 -4.44
CA GLU A 106 -16.03 12.08 -4.21
C GLU A 106 -16.15 11.19 -2.96
N GLU A 107 -15.05 10.60 -2.47
CA GLU A 107 -15.05 9.77 -1.27
C GLU A 107 -15.53 10.56 -0.04
N TYR A 108 -15.29 11.87 0.01
CA TYR A 108 -15.78 12.74 1.11
C TYR A 108 -17.29 12.94 1.11
N ASN A 109 -18.00 12.61 0.02
CA ASN A 109 -19.46 12.63 0.00
C ASN A 109 -20.07 11.51 0.85
N ASN A 110 -19.29 10.45 1.10
CA ASN A 110 -19.68 9.33 1.96
C ASN A 110 -19.27 9.52 3.42
N ALA A 111 -18.65 10.66 3.78
CA ALA A 111 -18.28 10.96 5.15
C ALA A 111 -19.53 11.12 6.01
N ASP A 112 -19.61 10.35 7.09
CA ASP A 112 -20.67 10.46 8.09
C ASP A 112 -20.69 11.86 8.74
N SER A 113 -21.81 12.21 9.37
CA SER A 113 -21.96 13.49 10.07
C SER A 113 -21.30 13.51 11.47
N VAL A 114 -20.38 12.60 11.74
CA VAL A 114 -19.68 12.50 13.02
C VAL A 114 -18.37 13.28 12.99
N GLU A 115 -17.93 13.72 14.17
CA GLU A 115 -16.64 14.39 14.32
C GLU A 115 -15.51 13.48 13.85
N GLY A 116 -14.58 14.02 13.05
CA GLY A 116 -13.45 13.25 12.52
C GLY A 116 -13.72 12.48 11.21
N ALA A 117 -14.97 12.39 10.73
CA ALA A 117 -15.28 11.60 9.53
C ALA A 117 -14.49 12.00 8.26
N LEU A 118 -14.17 13.30 8.12
CA LEU A 118 -13.32 13.78 7.01
C LEU A 118 -11.86 13.32 7.17
N ALA A 119 -11.37 13.22 8.40
CA ALA A 119 -10.04 12.66 8.66
C ALA A 119 -10.02 11.17 8.34
N ASP A 120 -11.06 10.42 8.69
CA ASP A 120 -11.18 9.00 8.37
C ASP A 120 -11.17 8.74 6.86
N VAL A 121 -11.88 9.57 6.07
CA VAL A 121 -11.83 9.51 4.61
C VAL A 121 -10.41 9.80 4.10
N LEU A 122 -9.74 10.84 4.60
CA LEU A 122 -8.36 11.13 4.19
C LEU A 122 -7.41 9.98 4.53
N LEU A 123 -7.53 9.40 5.74
CA LEU A 123 -6.73 8.24 6.16
C LEU A 123 -6.98 7.03 5.25
N SER A 124 -8.23 6.81 4.83
CA SER A 124 -8.59 5.77 3.85
C SER A 124 -7.93 6.00 2.50
N ILE A 125 -7.93 7.24 1.98
CA ILE A 125 -7.24 7.62 0.74
C ILE A 125 -5.73 7.36 0.85
N ILE A 126 -5.11 7.76 1.97
CA ILE A 126 -3.68 7.51 2.24
C ILE A 126 -3.38 6.01 2.32
N ALA A 127 -4.21 5.22 3.01
CA ALA A 127 -4.02 3.77 3.11
C ALA A 127 -4.17 3.05 1.78
N LYS A 128 -5.12 3.47 0.92
CA LYS A 128 -5.26 2.98 -0.46
C LYS A 128 -4.02 3.30 -1.29
N GLY A 129 -3.55 4.54 -1.22
CA GLY A 129 -2.31 4.97 -1.87
C GLY A 129 -1.09 4.16 -1.41
N LEU A 130 -0.98 3.91 -0.11
CA LEU A 130 0.09 3.10 0.49
C LEU A 130 0.01 1.66 -0.03
N CYS A 131 -1.17 1.06 -0.02
CA CYS A 131 -1.35 -0.29 -0.52
C CYS A 131 -0.91 -0.41 -1.99
N GLN A 132 -1.28 0.57 -2.81
CA GLN A 132 -0.92 0.61 -4.22
C GLN A 132 0.58 0.81 -4.41
N ALA A 133 1.18 1.81 -3.77
CA ALA A 133 2.61 2.10 -3.84
C ALA A 133 3.44 0.90 -3.36
N TYR A 134 3.04 0.26 -2.26
CA TYR A 134 3.74 -0.91 -1.74
C TYR A 134 3.65 -2.08 -2.72
N CYS A 135 2.48 -2.33 -3.33
CA CYS A 135 2.36 -3.33 -4.40
C CYS A 135 3.30 -3.03 -5.57
N ASP A 136 3.32 -1.78 -6.05
CA ASP A 136 4.14 -1.39 -7.20
C ASP A 136 5.63 -1.58 -6.91
N GLN A 137 6.07 -1.21 -5.71
CA GLN A 137 7.44 -1.42 -5.25
C GLN A 137 7.80 -2.90 -5.11
N ILE A 138 6.89 -3.75 -4.61
CA ILE A 138 7.11 -5.20 -4.54
C ILE A 138 7.30 -5.79 -5.94
N LEU A 139 6.48 -5.37 -6.90
CA LEU A 139 6.53 -5.88 -8.27
C LEU A 139 7.77 -5.43 -9.04
N SER A 140 8.46 -4.39 -8.58
CA SER A 140 9.72 -3.93 -9.19
C SER A 140 10.99 -4.48 -8.51
N ILE A 141 10.86 -5.28 -7.44
CA ILE A 141 12.00 -5.98 -6.83
C ILE A 141 12.65 -6.92 -7.86
N CYS A 142 13.98 -6.88 -7.98
CA CYS A 142 14.69 -7.71 -8.97
C CYS A 142 14.73 -9.20 -8.59
N GLU A 143 15.06 -9.50 -7.33
CA GLU A 143 15.22 -10.88 -6.86
C GLU A 143 14.95 -10.99 -5.34
N LEU A 144 14.28 -12.07 -4.95
CA LEU A 144 14.02 -12.46 -3.57
C LEU A 144 14.37 -13.93 -3.37
N ASN A 145 15.25 -14.21 -2.42
CA ASN A 145 15.42 -15.58 -1.92
C ASN A 145 14.24 -15.98 -1.02
N ASN A 146 14.20 -17.25 -0.61
CA ASN A 146 13.08 -17.78 0.19
C ASN A 146 12.87 -17.02 1.51
N ILE A 147 13.95 -16.70 2.22
CA ILE A 147 13.89 -16.02 3.52
C ILE A 147 13.41 -14.57 3.34
N ALA A 148 13.96 -13.86 2.36
CA ALA A 148 13.54 -12.49 2.02
C ALA A 148 12.07 -12.42 1.59
N SER A 149 11.60 -13.40 0.81
CA SER A 149 10.18 -13.52 0.43
C SER A 149 9.27 -13.65 1.65
N ARG A 150 9.67 -14.48 2.63
CA ARG A 150 8.91 -14.66 3.87
C ARG A 150 8.98 -13.45 4.80
N GLN A 151 10.13 -12.79 4.89
CA GLN A 151 10.27 -11.52 5.60
C GLN A 151 9.35 -10.46 5.00
N LEU A 152 9.32 -10.29 3.68
CA LEU A 152 8.43 -9.33 3.03
C LEU A 152 6.96 -9.66 3.31
N ALA A 153 6.57 -10.94 3.28
CA ALA A 153 5.21 -11.34 3.66
C ALA A 153 4.89 -11.02 5.13
N HIS A 154 5.87 -11.12 6.04
CA HIS A 154 5.73 -10.73 7.43
C HIS A 154 5.60 -9.20 7.59
N ASP A 155 6.39 -8.42 6.85
CA ASP A 155 6.32 -6.96 6.85
C ASP A 155 4.95 -6.45 6.37
N ILE A 156 4.40 -7.03 5.30
CA ILE A 156 3.03 -6.70 4.84
C ILE A 156 2.00 -7.10 5.91
N GLY A 157 2.20 -8.22 6.61
CA GLY A 157 1.35 -8.65 7.72
C GLY A 157 1.36 -7.66 8.90
N TYR A 158 2.53 -7.10 9.23
CA TYR A 158 2.62 -6.02 10.22
C TYR A 158 1.81 -4.80 9.80
N LEU A 159 1.93 -4.37 8.54
CA LEU A 159 1.13 -3.25 8.02
C LEU A 159 -0.37 -3.54 8.11
N ALA A 160 -0.81 -4.78 7.86
CA ALA A 160 -2.21 -5.16 8.00
C ALA A 160 -2.72 -4.89 9.42
N ASN A 161 -1.96 -5.29 10.45
CA ASN A 161 -2.32 -5.02 11.84
C ASN A 161 -2.39 -3.53 12.15
N VAL A 162 -1.43 -2.73 11.66
CA VAL A 162 -1.45 -1.27 11.84
C VAL A 162 -2.67 -0.63 11.20
N LEU A 163 -3.03 -1.07 9.99
CA LEU A 163 -4.24 -0.57 9.33
C LEU A 163 -5.50 -0.97 10.10
N GLU A 164 -5.57 -2.21 10.60
CA GLU A 164 -6.69 -2.67 11.43
C GLU A 164 -6.83 -1.86 12.73
N ASP A 165 -5.72 -1.52 13.40
CA ASP A 165 -5.69 -0.65 14.59
C ASP A 165 -6.24 0.76 14.30
N LEU A 166 -6.15 1.22 13.05
CA LEU A 166 -6.70 2.49 12.57
C LEU A 166 -8.13 2.36 11.99
N GLY A 167 -8.75 1.18 12.04
CA GLY A 167 -10.05 0.92 11.42
C GLY A 167 -10.03 0.85 9.89
N LEU A 168 -8.85 0.65 9.30
CA LEU A 168 -8.59 0.55 7.87
C LEU A 168 -8.24 -0.90 7.49
N HIS A 169 -8.17 -1.17 6.18
CA HIS A 169 -7.91 -2.52 5.69
C HIS A 169 -6.84 -2.56 4.61
N LEU A 170 -6.06 -3.64 4.64
CA LEU A 170 -5.15 -3.99 3.57
C LEU A 170 -5.92 -4.32 2.28
N SER A 171 -5.44 -3.83 1.14
CA SER A 171 -6.00 -4.17 -0.17
C SER A 171 -5.96 -5.68 -0.46
N ASP A 172 -6.92 -6.17 -1.24
CA ASP A 172 -6.98 -7.58 -1.64
C ASP A 172 -5.77 -8.00 -2.46
N THR A 173 -5.19 -7.07 -3.23
CA THR A 173 -3.93 -7.26 -3.94
C THR A 173 -2.80 -7.61 -2.97
N LEU A 174 -2.59 -6.82 -1.92
CA LEU A 174 -1.53 -7.09 -0.95
C LEU A 174 -1.81 -8.37 -0.14
N LYS A 175 -3.07 -8.65 0.23
CA LYS A 175 -3.45 -9.93 0.85
C LYS A 175 -3.06 -11.12 -0.03
N GLN A 176 -3.33 -11.04 -1.33
CA GLN A 176 -2.91 -12.04 -2.30
C GLN A 176 -1.38 -12.16 -2.37
N LEU A 177 -0.64 -11.04 -2.37
CA LEU A 177 0.83 -11.07 -2.41
C LEU A 177 1.41 -11.74 -1.16
N ILE A 178 0.85 -11.51 0.04
CA ILE A 178 1.26 -12.23 1.27
C ILE A 178 1.20 -13.74 1.02
N THR A 179 0.09 -14.24 0.48
CA THR A 179 -0.07 -15.68 0.24
C THR A 179 0.96 -16.19 -0.77
N LEU A 180 1.09 -15.52 -1.92
CA LEU A 180 2.03 -15.94 -2.98
C LEU A 180 3.50 -15.92 -2.52
N LEU A 181 3.90 -14.93 -1.73
CA LEU A 181 5.25 -14.81 -1.17
C LEU A 181 5.57 -15.95 -0.19
N LYS A 182 4.56 -16.52 0.48
CA LYS A 182 4.72 -17.63 1.45
C LYS A 182 4.67 -19.02 0.81
N LEU A 183 4.13 -19.16 -0.41
CA LEU A 183 4.00 -20.48 -1.04
C LEU A 183 5.36 -21.18 -1.18
N PRO A 184 5.48 -22.47 -0.83
CA PRO A 184 6.68 -23.26 -1.11
C PRO A 184 6.95 -23.37 -2.62
N ALA A 185 8.22 -23.35 -3.02
CA ALA A 185 8.60 -23.32 -4.44
C ALA A 185 8.13 -24.57 -5.21
N ASP A 186 8.14 -25.74 -4.57
CA ASP A 186 7.68 -27.03 -5.12
C ASP A 186 6.16 -27.11 -5.29
N GLN A 187 5.41 -26.34 -4.50
CA GLN A 187 3.94 -26.31 -4.50
C GLN A 187 3.38 -25.04 -5.14
N TYR A 188 4.25 -24.12 -5.59
CA TYR A 188 3.84 -22.80 -6.05
C TYR A 188 2.81 -22.88 -7.17
N GLN A 189 3.07 -23.69 -8.21
CA GLN A 189 2.18 -23.81 -9.37
C GLN A 189 0.78 -24.34 -9.03
N THR A 190 0.68 -25.26 -8.07
CA THR A 190 -0.61 -25.86 -7.68
C THR A 190 -1.38 -24.97 -6.71
N GLN A 191 -0.69 -24.38 -5.73
CA GLN A 191 -1.30 -23.53 -4.70
C GLN A 191 -1.53 -22.08 -5.14
N SER A 192 -0.89 -21.63 -6.23
CA SER A 192 -1.17 -20.32 -6.83
C SER A 192 -2.44 -20.30 -7.67
N SER A 193 -3.16 -21.42 -7.79
CA SER A 193 -4.43 -21.50 -8.52
C SER A 193 -5.50 -20.60 -7.88
N GLY A 194 -6.24 -19.85 -8.71
CA GLY A 194 -7.30 -18.94 -8.27
C GLY A 194 -6.85 -17.51 -7.98
N TYR A 195 -5.54 -17.25 -7.99
CA TYR A 195 -4.96 -15.93 -7.83
C TYR A 195 -4.72 -15.24 -9.17
N SER A 196 -4.69 -13.89 -9.19
CA SER A 196 -4.38 -13.11 -10.40
C SER A 196 -3.08 -13.56 -11.08
N ALA A 197 -3.18 -13.94 -12.36
CA ALA A 197 -2.08 -14.45 -13.16
C ALA A 197 -0.89 -13.49 -13.23
N ARG A 198 -1.16 -12.16 -13.23
CA ARG A 198 -0.13 -11.11 -13.20
C ARG A 198 0.77 -11.27 -11.98
N TYR A 199 0.18 -11.38 -10.80
CA TYR A 199 0.92 -11.46 -9.54
C TYR A 199 1.57 -12.83 -9.36
N VAL A 200 0.89 -13.90 -9.79
CA VAL A 200 1.48 -15.25 -9.79
C VAL A 200 2.77 -15.27 -10.61
N ALA A 201 2.75 -14.73 -11.83
CA ALA A 201 3.92 -14.66 -12.70
C ALA A 201 5.03 -13.76 -12.14
N ALA A 202 4.68 -12.57 -11.64
CA ALA A 202 5.64 -11.64 -11.07
C ALA A 202 6.35 -12.23 -9.83
N ILE A 203 5.60 -12.76 -8.86
CA ILE A 203 6.19 -13.34 -7.65
C ILE A 203 7.02 -14.59 -7.98
N ARG A 204 6.60 -15.37 -8.97
CA ARG A 204 7.37 -16.52 -9.46
C ARG A 204 8.73 -16.10 -10.03
N GLN A 205 8.72 -15.02 -10.82
CA GLN A 205 9.91 -14.47 -11.47
C GLN A 205 10.89 -13.92 -10.43
N ILE A 206 10.45 -13.03 -9.53
CA ILE A 206 11.35 -12.43 -8.53
C ILE A 206 11.91 -13.49 -7.56
N ARG A 207 11.18 -14.60 -7.33
CA ARG A 207 11.63 -15.71 -6.47
C ARG A 207 12.44 -16.79 -7.21
N ASN A 208 12.70 -16.64 -8.50
CA ASN A 208 13.42 -17.61 -9.33
C ASN A 208 12.85 -19.05 -9.26
N ILE A 209 11.51 -19.19 -9.21
CA ILE A 209 10.85 -20.51 -9.13
C ILE A 209 10.78 -21.14 -10.53
N THR A 210 11.67 -22.09 -10.78
CA THR A 210 11.72 -22.85 -12.04
C THR A 210 10.48 -23.72 -12.22
N SER A 211 9.95 -23.79 -13.45
CA SER A 211 8.99 -24.86 -13.80
C SER A 211 9.76 -26.16 -13.66
N ILE A 212 9.37 -27.03 -12.74
CA ILE A 212 9.89 -28.40 -12.76
C ILE A 212 9.32 -29.03 -14.03
N ASP A 213 10.11 -29.08 -15.09
CA ASP A 213 9.82 -29.93 -16.23
C ASP A 213 9.87 -31.38 -15.74
N LYS A 214 8.68 -31.96 -15.55
CA LYS A 214 8.53 -33.42 -15.38
C LYS A 214 8.77 -34.11 -16.72
N HIS A 215 9.96 -34.00 -17.28
CA HIS A 215 10.41 -34.82 -18.41
C HIS A 215 11.92 -35.08 -18.35
N ALA A 216 12.33 -35.84 -17.32
CA ALA A 216 13.61 -36.59 -17.34
C ALA A 216 13.49 -37.86 -16.49
N LYS A 217 12.48 -38.69 -16.76
CA LYS A 217 12.53 -40.13 -16.45
C LYS A 217 11.94 -40.88 -17.63
N GLY A 218 12.82 -41.46 -18.44
CA GLY A 218 12.48 -42.42 -19.48
C GLY A 218 13.57 -42.48 -20.53
N HIS A 219 14.17 -43.67 -20.68
CA HIS A 219 15.20 -44.10 -21.64
C HIS A 219 16.62 -43.70 -21.19
N THR A 220 17.50 -44.62 -20.79
CA THR A 220 17.65 -46.06 -21.10
C THR A 220 18.46 -46.73 -20.01
#